data_AF-A0A3R7UD36-F1
#
_entry.id   AF-A0A3R7UD36-F1
#
_cell.length_a   1.000
_cell.length_b   1.000
_cell.length_c   1.000
_cell.angle_alpha   90.00
_cell.angle_beta   90.00
_cell.angle_gamma   90.00
#
_symmetry.space_group_name_H-M   'P 1'
#
loop_
_entity.id
_entity.type
_entity.pdbx_description
1 polymer ?
#
loop_
_entity_poly.entity_id
_entity_poly.type
_entity_poly.pdbx_seq_one_letter_code
_entity_poly.pdbx_strand_id
1 'polypeptide(L)' 'EIDQFSFSTHAGHDEIVAFAKACNAKHVVVYHSDPNHARPPLASALEANGHTVHTPENGVPHTII' A
#
# COMPACT_ATOMS: atom_id res chain seq x y z
N GLU A 1 24.09 -6.45 21.15
CA GLU A 1 23.53 -6.35 19.79
C GLU A 1 22.34 -7.29 19.71
N ILE A 2 21.27 -6.92 19.02
CA ILE A 2 20.04 -7.73 18.89
C ILE A 2 19.79 -7.94 17.41
N ASP A 3 19.78 -9.19 16.98
CA ASP A 3 19.40 -9.58 15.63
C ASP A 3 17.88 -9.68 15.53
N GLN A 4 17.30 -9.10 14.47
CA GLN A 4 15.88 -9.20 14.17
C GLN A 4 15.70 -9.89 12.82
N PHE A 5 15.00 -11.01 12.83
CA PHE A 5 14.61 -11.74 11.63
C PHE A 5 13.10 -11.58 11.43
N SER A 6 12.70 -11.12 10.24
CA SER A 6 11.29 -11.04 9.88
C SER A 6 10.84 -12.37 9.30
N PHE A 7 9.97 -13.07 10.03
CA PHE A 7 9.21 -14.21 9.51
C PHE A 7 7.79 -13.78 9.09
N SER A 8 7.60 -12.49 8.81
CA SER A 8 6.31 -12.00 8.34
C SER A 8 5.99 -12.62 6.99
N THR A 9 4.78 -13.16 6.87
CA THR A 9 4.26 -13.72 5.61
C THR A 9 3.49 -12.67 4.80
N HIS A 10 3.58 -11.39 5.17
CA HIS A 10 2.99 -10.31 4.39
C HIS A 10 3.82 -10.05 3.13
N ALA A 11 3.13 -9.68 2.06
CA ALA A 11 3.77 -9.26 0.81
C ALA A 11 4.66 -8.04 1.03
N GLY A 12 5.83 -8.06 0.40
CA GLY A 12 6.74 -6.93 0.35
C GLY A 12 6.24 -5.81 -0.58
N HIS A 13 6.96 -4.69 -0.57
CA HIS A 13 6.61 -3.51 -1.39
C HIS A 13 6.47 -3.86 -2.88
N ASP A 14 7.49 -4.46 -3.48
CA ASP A 14 7.51 -4.78 -4.91
C ASP A 14 6.43 -5.78 -5.31
N GLU A 15 6.13 -6.75 -4.43
CA GLU A 15 5.08 -7.75 -4.65
C GLU A 15 3.70 -7.10 -4.69
N ILE A 16 3.43 -6.15 -3.77
CA ILE A 16 2.16 -5.40 -3.75
C ILE A 16 2.02 -4.55 -5.02
N VAL A 17 3.08 -3.85 -5.42
CA VAL A 17 3.09 -3.00 -6.61
C VAL A 17 2.89 -3.84 -7.88
N ALA A 18 3.55 -4.98 -7.99
CA ALA A 18 3.39 -5.91 -9.10
C ALA A 18 1.98 -6.51 -9.14
N PHE A 19 1.42 -6.87 -7.98
CA PHE A 19 0.06 -7.38 -7.86
C PHE A 19 -0.98 -6.38 -8.37
N ALA A 20 -0.92 -5.11 -7.91
CA ALA A 20 -1.86 -4.08 -8.34
C ALA A 20 -1.79 -3.82 -9.86
N LYS A 21 -0.58 -3.81 -10.42
CA LYS A 21 -0.36 -3.69 -11.85
C LYS A 21 -0.93 -4.87 -12.63
N ALA A 22 -0.71 -6.11 -12.15
CA ALA A 22 -1.23 -7.32 -12.79
C ALA A 22 -2.76 -7.38 -12.76
N CYS A 23 -3.41 -6.82 -11.74
CA CYS A 23 -4.85 -6.67 -11.68
C CYS A 23 -5.40 -5.59 -12.63
N ASN A 24 -4.54 -4.79 -13.26
CA ASN A 24 -4.92 -3.62 -14.04
C ASN A 24 -5.90 -2.70 -13.27
N ALA A 25 -5.63 -2.52 -11.97
CA ALA A 25 -6.53 -1.84 -11.06
C ALA A 25 -6.64 -0.34 -11.41
N LYS A 26 -7.87 0.19 -11.50
CA LYS A 26 -8.08 1.64 -11.64
C LYS A 26 -7.84 2.37 -10.32
N HIS A 27 -8.41 1.84 -9.23
CA HIS A 27 -8.31 2.39 -7.89
C HIS A 27 -7.66 1.37 -6.96
N VAL A 28 -6.78 1.85 -6.07
CA VAL A 28 -6.17 1.02 -5.02
C VAL A 28 -6.38 1.71 -3.68
N VAL A 29 -6.89 0.98 -2.68
CA VAL A 29 -7.11 1.52 -1.32
C VAL A 29 -6.11 0.86 -0.37
N VAL A 30 -5.25 1.66 0.25
CA VAL A 30 -4.18 1.17 1.14
C VAL A 30 -4.52 1.47 2.59
N TYR A 31 -4.66 0.40 3.37
CA TYR A 31 -4.95 0.42 4.82
C TYR A 31 -4.11 -0.64 5.55
N HIS A 32 -4.20 -0.69 6.88
CA HIS A 32 -3.49 -1.66 7.73
C HIS A 32 -1.94 -1.64 7.55
N SER A 33 -1.37 -0.44 7.42
CA SER A 33 0.07 -0.19 7.42
C SER A 33 0.39 1.06 8.24
N ASP A 34 1.66 1.24 8.63
CA ASP A 34 2.08 2.47 9.31
C ASP A 34 1.76 3.68 8.41
N PRO A 35 0.95 4.63 8.91
CA PRO A 35 0.44 5.72 8.10
C PRO A 35 1.50 6.74 7.69
N ASN A 36 2.62 6.81 8.43
CA ASN A 36 3.60 7.87 8.32
C ASN A 36 4.89 7.42 7.63
N HIS A 37 5.25 6.14 7.72
CA HIS A 37 6.53 5.61 7.24
C HIS A 37 6.37 4.55 6.16
N ALA A 38 5.41 3.62 6.30
CA ALA A 38 5.26 2.49 5.38
C ALA A 38 4.31 2.81 4.22
N ARG A 39 3.19 3.47 4.52
CA ARG A 39 2.14 3.74 3.54
C ARG A 39 2.50 4.80 2.49
N PRO A 40 3.12 5.95 2.83
CA PRO A 40 3.46 6.97 1.83
C PRO A 40 4.32 6.45 0.67
N PRO A 41 5.43 5.72 0.87
CA PRO A 41 6.23 5.24 -0.26
C PRO A 41 5.48 4.21 -1.11
N LEU A 42 4.65 3.35 -0.50
CA LEU A 42 3.83 2.39 -1.24
C LEU A 42 2.79 3.09 -2.11
N ALA A 43 2.11 4.11 -1.57
CA ALA A 43 1.14 4.88 -2.32
C ALA A 43 1.79 5.57 -3.54
N SER A 44 2.92 6.23 -3.35
CA SER A 44 3.64 6.88 -4.46
C SER A 44 4.07 5.88 -5.56
N ALA A 45 4.52 4.67 -5.19
CA ALA A 45 4.90 3.65 -6.17
C ALA A 45 3.69 3.13 -6.97
N LEU A 46 2.54 2.95 -6.31
CA LEU A 46 1.29 2.57 -6.97
C LEU A 46 0.77 3.68 -7.89
N GLU A 47 0.83 4.95 -7.47
CA GLU A 47 0.46 6.10 -8.31
C GLU A 47 1.37 6.23 -9.54
N ALA A 48 2.68 6.04 -9.38
CA ALA A 48 3.63 6.04 -10.49
C ALA A 48 3.34 4.95 -11.54
N ASN A 49 2.67 3.86 -11.13
CA ASN A 49 2.18 2.81 -12.03
C ASN A 49 0.80 3.13 -12.67
N GLY A 50 0.27 4.33 -12.46
CA GLY A 50 -0.96 4.81 -13.09
C GLY A 50 -2.23 4.48 -12.31
N HIS A 51 -2.12 4.01 -11.07
CA HIS A 51 -3.28 3.78 -10.20
C HIS A 51 -3.74 5.08 -9.53
N THR A 52 -5.05 5.23 -9.30
CA THR A 52 -5.55 6.22 -8.33
C THR A 52 -5.52 5.60 -6.94
N VAL A 53 -4.65 6.09 -6.06
CA VAL A 53 -4.44 5.50 -4.74
C VAL A 53 -5.19 6.28 -3.66
N HIS A 54 -5.79 5.56 -2.71
CA HIS A 54 -6.54 6.12 -1.60
C HIS A 54 -5.95 5.63 -0.28
N THR A 55 -5.71 6.53 0.66
CA THR A 55 -5.18 6.22 2.00
C THR A 55 -6.13 6.74 3.09
N PRO A 56 -7.28 6.09 3.31
CA PRO A 56 -8.29 6.59 4.23
C PRO A 56 -7.77 6.67 5.66
N GLU A 57 -8.34 7.62 6.41
CA GLU A 57 -8.10 7.80 7.84
C GLU A 57 -9.02 6.90 8.65
N ASN A 58 -8.52 6.40 9.79
CA ASN A 58 -9.27 5.48 10.62
C ASN A 58 -10.54 6.16 11.18
N GLY A 59 -11.69 5.52 11.00
CA GLY A 59 -12.97 6.03 11.46
C GLY A 59 -13.58 7.14 10.59
N VAL A 60 -12.94 7.54 9.49
CA VAL A 60 -13.44 8.57 8.58
C VAL A 60 -14.01 7.87 7.31
N PRO A 61 -15.29 8.09 6.96
CA PRO A 61 -15.85 7.57 5.72
C PRO A 61 -15.08 8.10 4.50
N HIS A 62 -14.75 7.21 3.56
CA HIS A 62 -14.05 7.55 2.33
C HIS A 62 -14.87 7.09 1.12
N THR A 63 -15.25 8.04 0.26
CA THR A 63 -16.06 7.77 -0.94
C THR A 63 -15.18 7.83 -2.17
N ILE A 64 -15.21 6.78 -2.99
CA ILE A 64 -14.55 6.72 -4.29
C ILE A 64 -15.60 7.03 -5.36
N ILE A 65 -15.34 8.05 -6.19
CA ILE A 65 -16.23 8.53 -7.26
C ILE A 65 -15.70 8.10 -8.63
#